data_AF-A0A015LJE9-F1
#
_entry.id   AF-A0A015LJE9-F1
#
_cell.length_a   1.000
_cell.length_b   1.000
_cell.length_c   1.000
_cell.angle_alpha   90.00
_cell.angle_beta   90.00
_cell.angle_gamma   90.00
#
_symmetry.space_group_name_H-M   'P 1'
#
loop_
_entity.id
_entity.type
_entity.pdbx_description
1 polymer ?
#
loop_
_entity_poly.entity_id
_entity_poly.type
_entity_poly.pdbx_seq_one_letter_code
_entity_poly.pdbx_strand_id
1 'polypeptide(L)'
;MTIEQIPFSLRSAVFGVLKTLAVKANQKKLDLIYDVDNGIPDQLIGDPLRLRQVITNLIGNAIKFTTEGEVVLSVHTQLIEDDRVILEFCVSDTGIGIQEDKIDMIFDTF
;
A
#
# COMPACT_ATOMS: atom_id res chain seq x y z
N MET A 1 2.69 21.55 3.26
CA MET A 1 2.82 20.46 4.26
C MET A 1 4.27 20.01 4.27
N THR A 2 4.83 19.73 5.44
CA THR A 2 6.20 19.22 5.58
C THR A 2 6.16 17.71 5.73
N ILE A 3 7.10 17.00 5.09
CA ILE A 3 7.30 15.56 5.24
C ILE A 3 8.21 15.33 6.45
N GLU A 4 7.79 14.46 7.38
CA GLU A 4 8.63 14.10 8.51
C GLU A 4 9.82 13.23 8.07
N GLN A 5 10.91 13.31 8.84
CA GLN A 5 12.15 12.56 8.60
C GLN A 5 12.53 11.85 9.90
N ILE A 6 11.82 10.77 10.22
CA ILE A 6 12.03 10.00 11.44
C ILE A 6 12.45 8.56 11.10
N PRO A 7 13.30 7.92 11.92
CA PRO A 7 13.59 6.50 11.78
C PRO A 7 12.33 5.65 11.98
N PHE A 8 12.12 4.65 11.11
CA PHE A 8 11.01 3.70 11.24
C PHE A 8 11.34 2.34 10.63
N SER A 9 10.62 1.30 11.08
CA SER A 9 10.61 -0.03 10.46
C SER A 9 9.55 -0.08 9.36
N LEU A 10 9.96 -0.29 8.11
CA LEU A 10 9.07 -0.44 6.96
C LEU A 10 8.09 -1.59 7.18
N ARG A 11 8.59 -2.78 7.52
CA ARG A 11 7.76 -3.98 7.71
C ARG A 11 6.76 -3.78 8.83
N SER A 12 7.15 -3.15 9.94
CA SER A 12 6.24 -2.86 11.04
C SER A 12 5.16 -1.85 10.65
N ALA A 13 5.53 -0.79 9.91
CA ALA A 13 4.58 0.22 9.45
C ALA A 13 3.52 -0.39 8.52
N VAL A 14 3.95 -1.22 7.57
CA VAL A 14 3.06 -1.90 6.62
C VAL A 14 2.21 -2.95 7.33
N PHE A 15 2.82 -3.80 8.17
CA PHE A 15 2.10 -4.83 8.91
C PHE A 15 1.00 -4.26 9.81
N GLY A 16 1.25 -3.10 10.44
CA GLY A 16 0.24 -2.40 11.24
C GLY A 16 -1.02 -2.06 10.45
N VAL A 17 -0.87 -1.60 9.20
CA VAL A 17 -1.99 -1.29 8.30
C VAL A 17 -2.70 -2.56 7.87
N LEU A 18 -1.95 -3.57 7.43
CA LEU A 18 -2.50 -4.85 6.98
C LEU A 18 -3.33 -5.53 8.06
N LYS A 19 -2.88 -5.51 9.32
CA LYS A 19 -3.61 -6.09 10.45
C LYS A 19 -5.01 -5.47 10.62
N THR A 20 -5.13 -4.16 10.46
CA THR A 20 -6.41 -3.46 10.54
C THR A 20 -7.31 -3.80 9.35
N LEU A 21 -6.75 -3.90 8.15
CA LEU A 21 -7.51 -4.14 6.92
C LEU A 21 -7.87 -5.62 6.73
N ALA A 22 -7.09 -6.55 7.28
CA ALA A 22 -7.37 -7.98 7.27
C ALA A 22 -8.73 -8.31 7.88
N VAL A 23 -9.17 -7.57 8.91
CA VAL A 23 -10.52 -7.76 9.48
C VAL A 23 -11.60 -7.48 8.44
N LYS A 24 -11.45 -6.40 7.65
CA LYS A 24 -12.41 -6.03 6.60
C LYS A 24 -12.37 -6.99 5.41
N ALA A 25 -11.16 -7.40 4.99
CA ALA A 25 -10.98 -8.38 3.92
C ALA A 25 -11.64 -9.72 4.30
N ASN A 26 -11.40 -10.21 5.52
CA ASN A 26 -12.02 -11.45 6.03
C ASN A 26 -13.55 -11.37 6.10
N GLN A 27 -14.12 -10.23 6.49
CA GLN A 27 -15.58 -10.03 6.47
C GLN A 27 -16.18 -10.17 5.07
N LYS A 28 -15.43 -9.77 4.04
CA LYS A 28 -15.80 -9.94 2.62
C LYS A 28 -15.30 -11.26 2.02
N LYS A 29 -14.61 -12.11 2.79
CA LYS A 29 -13.96 -13.35 2.32
C LYS A 29 -12.98 -13.12 1.16
N LEU A 30 -12.26 -12.00 1.20
CA LEU A 30 -11.20 -11.68 0.25
C LEU A 30 -9.85 -12.12 0.79
N ASP A 31 -9.01 -12.67 -0.07
CA ASP A 31 -7.62 -12.95 0.26
C ASP A 31 -6.82 -11.65 0.27
N LEU A 32 -6.17 -11.34 1.40
CA LEU A 32 -5.27 -10.19 1.53
C LEU A 32 -3.83 -10.70 1.58
N ILE A 33 -3.11 -10.51 0.49
CA ILE A 33 -1.76 -11.00 0.28
C ILE A 33 -0.77 -9.84 0.41
N TYR A 34 0.39 -10.13 0.98
CA TYR A 34 1.47 -9.16 1.16
C TYR A 34 2.80 -9.78 0.77
N ASP A 35 3.50 -9.10 -0.13
CA ASP A 35 4.81 -9.50 -0.64
C ASP A 35 5.79 -8.33 -0.60
N VAL A 36 6.96 -8.52 0.00
CA VAL A 36 7.97 -7.47 0.12
C VAL A 36 9.33 -8.03 -0.11
N ASP A 37 10.04 -7.43 -1.06
CA ASP A 37 11.39 -7.81 -1.42
C ASP A 37 12.28 -7.93 -0.18
N ASN A 38 12.95 -9.07 -0.06
CA ASN A 38 13.88 -9.33 1.04
C ASN A 38 15.12 -8.41 0.99
N GLY A 39 15.42 -7.82 -0.17
CA GLY A 39 16.53 -6.88 -0.36
C GLY A 39 16.28 -5.49 0.23
N ILE A 40 15.04 -5.16 0.62
CA ILE A 40 14.70 -3.84 1.17
C ILE A 40 15.20 -3.74 2.62
N PRO A 41 16.03 -2.73 2.95
CA PRO A 41 16.39 -2.43 4.34
C PRO A 41 15.14 -2.12 5.15
N ASP A 42 14.99 -2.76 6.32
CA ASP A 42 13.80 -2.53 7.14
C ASP A 42 13.82 -1.17 7.86
N GLN A 43 15.00 -0.70 8.28
CA GLN A 43 15.16 0.58 8.95
C GLN A 43 15.37 1.70 7.93
N LEU A 44 14.40 2.59 7.82
CA LEU A 44 14.39 3.72 6.88
C LEU A 44 14.16 5.03 7.63
N ILE A 45 14.43 6.15 6.95
CA ILE A 45 14.10 7.49 7.43
C ILE A 45 13.02 8.08 6.51
N GLY A 46 11.93 8.58 7.10
CA GLY A 46 10.85 9.20 6.34
C GLY A 46 9.61 9.48 7.20
N ASP A 47 8.44 9.50 6.57
CA ASP A 47 7.15 9.78 7.21
C ASP A 47 6.26 8.52 7.24
N PRO A 48 6.36 7.68 8.29
CA PRO A 48 5.59 6.46 8.39
C PRO A 48 4.08 6.72 8.57
N LEU A 49 3.68 7.90 9.05
CA LEU A 49 2.26 8.21 9.20
C LEU A 49 1.61 8.41 7.82
N ARG A 50 2.24 9.21 6.96
CA ARG A 50 1.74 9.43 5.59
C ARG A 50 1.81 8.16 4.75
N LEU A 51 2.89 7.38 4.86
CA LEU A 51 2.99 6.09 4.17
C LEU A 51 1.81 5.19 4.54
N ARG A 52 1.50 5.07 5.84
CA ARG A 52 0.34 4.29 6.31
C ARG A 52 -0.98 4.82 5.77
N GLN A 53 -1.16 6.14 5.65
CA GLN A 53 -2.37 6.74 5.07
C GLN A 53 -2.54 6.35 3.60
N VAL A 54 -1.47 6.44 2.80
CA VAL A 54 -1.48 6.05 1.38
C VAL A 54 -1.84 4.58 1.24
N ILE A 55 -1.13 3.69 1.95
CA ILE A 55 -1.41 2.24 1.91
C ILE A 55 -2.84 1.93 2.37
N THR A 56 -3.31 2.59 3.44
CA THR A 56 -4.68 2.40 3.95
C THR A 56 -5.73 2.79 2.92
N ASN A 57 -5.50 3.89 2.19
CA ASN A 57 -6.42 4.35 1.15
C ASN A 57 -6.48 3.36 -0.02
N LEU A 58 -5.31 3.00 -0.57
CA LEU A 58 -5.23 2.11 -1.73
C LEU A 58 -5.84 0.72 -1.43
N ILE A 59 -5.41 0.06 -0.36
CA ILE A 59 -5.96 -1.25 0.02
C ILE A 59 -7.42 -1.12 0.46
N GLY A 60 -7.79 -0.02 1.12
CA GLY A 60 -9.18 0.25 1.50
C GLY A 60 -10.12 0.32 0.28
N ASN A 61 -9.68 0.97 -0.80
CA ASN A 61 -10.42 1.02 -2.05
C ASN A 61 -10.48 -0.36 -2.72
N ALA A 62 -9.35 -1.06 -2.81
CA ALA A 62 -9.30 -2.42 -3.34
C ALA A 62 -10.30 -3.37 -2.65
N ILE A 63 -10.31 -3.39 -1.31
CA ILE A 63 -11.27 -4.17 -0.51
C ILE A 63 -12.71 -3.70 -0.76
N LYS A 64 -12.94 -2.39 -0.88
CA LYS A 64 -14.28 -1.83 -1.12
C LYS A 64 -14.86 -2.32 -2.46
N PHE A 65 -14.08 -2.28 -3.53
CA PHE A 65 -14.53 -2.52 -4.90
C PHE A 65 -14.35 -3.96 -5.40
N THR A 66 -13.64 -4.81 -4.65
CA THR A 66 -13.54 -6.25 -4.95
C THR A 66 -14.63 -7.03 -4.23
N THR A 67 -15.37 -7.88 -4.95
CA THR A 67 -16.45 -8.71 -4.37
C THR A 67 -16.00 -10.12 -4.02
N GLU A 68 -15.10 -10.68 -4.82
CA GLU A 68 -14.52 -12.01 -4.67
C GLU A 68 -13.09 -12.00 -5.23
N GLY A 69 -12.25 -12.93 -4.76
CA GLY A 69 -10.85 -13.02 -5.17
C GLY A 69 -9.89 -12.40 -4.14
N GLU A 70 -8.87 -11.72 -4.63
CA GLU A 70 -7.72 -11.28 -3.84
C GLU A 70 -7.40 -9.79 -4.00
N VAL A 71 -6.74 -9.26 -2.98
CA VAL A 71 -6.07 -7.96 -2.94
C VAL A 71 -4.63 -8.21 -2.53
N VAL A 72 -3.68 -7.74 -3.33
CA VAL A 72 -2.24 -7.96 -3.15
C VAL A 72 -1.55 -6.63 -2.93
N LEU A 73 -0.81 -6.49 -1.84
CA LEU A 73 0.18 -5.41 -1.66
C LEU A 73 1.56 -5.98 -1.98
N SER A 74 2.23 -5.44 -2.99
CA SER A 74 3.64 -5.72 -3.25
C SER A 74 4.52 -4.48 -3.00
N VAL A 75 5.73 -4.70 -2.49
CA VAL A 75 6.73 -3.65 -2.33
C VAL A 75 8.05 -4.08 -2.94
N HIS A 76 8.48 -3.32 -3.95
CA HIS A 76 9.68 -3.63 -4.72
C HIS A 76 10.72 -2.53 -4.62
N THR A 77 11.98 -2.91 -4.74
CA THR A 77 13.07 -1.95 -4.88
C THR A 77 13.18 -1.51 -6.33
N GLN A 78 13.00 -0.22 -6.60
CA GLN A 78 13.26 0.36 -7.93
C GLN A 78 14.72 0.80 -8.08
N LEU A 79 15.29 1.37 -7.02
CA LEU A 79 16.66 1.86 -7.03
C LEU A 79 17.24 1.89 -5.61
N ILE A 80 18.50 1.52 -5.46
CA ILE A 80 19.30 1.75 -4.24
C ILE A 80 20.53 2.52 -4.67
N GLU A 81 20.71 3.71 -4.09
CA GLU A 81 21.86 4.58 -4.33
C GLU A 81 22.36 5.10 -2.99
N ASP A 82 23.62 4.83 -2.66
CA ASP A 82 24.31 5.28 -1.45
C ASP A 82 23.48 5.16 -0.16
N ASP A 83 22.82 6.26 0.25
CA ASP A 83 22.04 6.41 1.48
C ASP A 83 20.51 6.45 1.25
N ARG A 84 20.05 6.18 0.02
CA ARG A 84 18.64 6.28 -0.39
C ARG A 84 18.17 5.01 -1.07
N VAL A 85 16.88 4.77 -0.90
CA VAL A 85 16.15 3.72 -1.60
C VAL A 85 14.87 4.30 -2.21
N ILE A 86 14.60 3.93 -3.46
CA ILE A 86 13.32 4.16 -4.10
C ILE A 86 12.54 2.86 -4.05
N LEU A 87 11.41 2.90 -3.36
CA LEU A 87 10.49 1.79 -3.21
C LEU A 87 9.24 2.04 -4.05
N GLU A 88 8.82 1.02 -4.79
CA GLU A 88 7.53 0.98 -5.44
C GLU A 88 6.56 0.20 -4.56
N PHE A 89 5.39 0.78 -4.30
CA PHE A 89 4.28 0.12 -3.62
C PHE A 89 3.18 -0.10 -4.66
N CYS A 90 2.81 -1.35 -4.89
CA CYS A 90 1.73 -1.70 -5.81
C CYS A 90 0.60 -2.37 -5.04
N VAL A 91 -0.64 -1.92 -5.28
CA VAL A 91 -1.85 -2.59 -4.80
C VAL A 91 -2.61 -3.09 -6.02
N SER A 92 -2.74 -4.41 -6.12
CA SER A 92 -3.52 -5.07 -7.16
C SER A 92 -4.78 -5.68 -6.56
N ASP A 93 -5.88 -5.62 -7.29
CA ASP A 93 -7.13 -6.25 -6.89
C ASP A 93 -7.83 -6.92 -8.09
N THR A 94 -8.83 -7.73 -7.77
CA THR A 94 -9.61 -8.52 -8.75
C THR A 94 -11.03 -7.97 -8.91
N GLY A 95 -11.23 -6.71 -8.54
CA GLY A 95 -12.53 -6.05 -8.56
C GLY A 95 -13.03 -5.68 -9.95
N ILE A 96 -14.08 -4.86 -9.97
CA ILE A 96 -14.80 -4.46 -11.19
C ILE A 96 -13.97 -3.59 -12.18
N GLY A 97 -12.75 -3.22 -11.80
CA GLY A 97 -11.91 -2.28 -12.54
C GLY A 97 -12.41 -0.83 -12.47
N ILE A 98 -11.67 0.05 -13.14
CA ILE A 98 -12.01 1.47 -13.28
C ILE A 98 -12.36 1.70 -14.74
N GLN A 99 -13.47 2.38 -15.01
CA GLN A 99 -13.83 2.76 -16.39
C GLN A 99 -12.77 3.72 -16.94
N GLU A 100 -12.38 3.55 -18.21
CA GLU A 100 -11.27 4.33 -18.83
C GLU A 100 -11.48 5.85 -18.71
N ASP A 101 -12.71 6.31 -18.90
CA ASP A 101 -13.12 7.72 -18.80
C ASP A 101 -13.05 8.30 -17.39
N LYS A 102 -12.86 7.45 -16.37
CA LYS A 102 -12.73 7.85 -14.96
C LYS A 102 -11.31 7.81 -14.45
N ILE A 103 -10.36 7.23 -15.19
CA ILE A 103 -8.97 7.07 -14.74
C ILE A 103 -8.33 8.44 -14.47
N ASP A 104 -8.56 9.43 -15.33
CA ASP A 104 -7.96 10.75 -15.17
C ASP A 104 -8.53 11.53 -13.96
N MET A 105 -9.74 11.18 -13.51
CA MET A 105 -10.44 11.86 -12.41
C MET A 105 -10.19 11.22 -11.04
N ILE A 106 -9.48 10.09 -10.94
CA ILE A 106 -9.31 9.37 -9.66
C ILE A 106 -8.50 10.16 -8.62
N PHE A 107 -7.73 11.16 -9.06
CA PHE A 107 -6.93 12.04 -8.21
C PHE A 107 -7.51 13.45 -8.06
N ASP A 108 -8.65 13.74 -8.69
CA ASP A 108 -9.33 15.02 -8.51
C ASP A 108 -9.86 15.12 -7.07
N THR A 109 -9.72 16.29 -6.47
CA THR A 109 -10.24 16.56 -5.14
C THR A 109 -11.77 16.56 -5.16
N PHE A 110 -12.39 15.75 -4.29
CA PHE A 110 -13.82 15.79 -3.99
C PHE A 110 -14.21 17.05 -3.22
#